data_AF-A0A958Y8N9-F1
#
_entry.id   AF-A0A958Y8N9-F1
#
_cell.length_a   1.000
_cell.length_b   1.000
_cell.length_c   1.000
_cell.angle_alpha   90.00
_cell.angle_beta   90.00
_cell.angle_gamma   90.00
#
_symmetry.space_group_name_H-M   'P 1'
#
loop_
_entity.id
_entity.type
_entity.pdbx_description
1 polymer ?
#
loop_
_entity_poly.entity_id
_entity_poly.type
_entity_poly.pdbx_seq_one_letter_code
_entity_poly.pdbx_strand_id
1 'polypeptide(L)' 'MNRRFPAEWEKQQGVLLCFPHNGNDWPGKYGAIQWAFVEFIKKVSLQELVFLVVKDVKQQE' A
#
# COMPACT_ATOMS: atom_id res chain seq x y z
N MET A 1 10.79 9.33 31.43
CA MET A 1 10.45 9.26 29.98
C MET A 1 9.58 8.05 29.78
N ASN A 2 8.31 8.22 29.39
CA ASN A 2 7.42 7.10 29.09
C ASN A 2 7.29 7.00 27.57
N ARG A 3 8.01 6.07 26.94
CA ARG A 3 7.86 5.78 25.51
C ARG A 3 6.70 4.83 25.33
N ARG A 4 5.80 5.13 24.41
CA ARG A 4 4.62 4.32 24.10
C ARG A 4 4.65 3.97 22.63
N PHE A 5 4.44 2.69 22.32
CA PHE A 5 4.19 2.24 20.95
C PHE A 5 2.68 2.36 20.70
N PRO A 6 2.24 3.17 19.71
CA PRO A 6 0.83 3.30 19.42
C PRO A 6 0.27 2.00 18.85
N ALA A 7 -0.96 1.71 19.20
CA ALA A 7 -1.71 0.61 18.64
C ALA A 7 -2.24 0.95 17.24
N GLU A 8 -2.50 -0.07 16.44
CA GLU A 8 -2.95 0.09 15.05
C GLU A 8 -4.33 0.77 14.93
N TRP A 9 -5.21 0.57 15.91
CA TRP A 9 -6.56 1.17 15.90
C TRP A 9 -6.60 2.64 16.35
N GLU A 10 -5.46 3.20 16.76
CA GLU A 10 -5.38 4.63 17.05
C GLU A 10 -5.46 5.44 15.76
N LYS A 11 -5.82 6.73 15.87
CA LYS A 11 -5.90 7.61 14.70
C LYS A 11 -4.55 7.67 13.97
N GLN A 12 -4.55 7.24 12.71
CA GLN A 12 -3.37 7.24 11.86
C GLN A 12 -3.33 8.51 11.00
N GLN A 13 -2.14 8.91 10.55
CA GLN A 13 -2.00 9.95 9.52
C GLN A 13 -2.29 9.41 8.10
N GLY A 14 -2.12 8.11 7.91
CA GLY A 14 -2.31 7.42 6.65
C GLY A 14 -1.54 6.12 6.59
N VAL A 15 -1.77 5.37 5.51
CA VAL A 15 -1.22 4.04 5.28
C VAL A 15 -0.14 4.11 4.20
N LEU A 16 1.05 3.62 4.51
CA LEU A 16 2.17 3.48 3.56
C LEU A 16 2.09 2.12 2.86
N LEU A 17 2.07 2.12 1.53
CA LEU A 17 2.02 0.91 0.70
C LEU A 17 3.10 0.95 -0.39
N CYS A 18 3.66 -0.20 -0.73
CA CYS A 18 4.57 -0.37 -1.87
C CYS A 18 3.86 -1.13 -2.98
N PHE A 19 3.73 -0.54 -4.17
CA PHE A 19 3.03 -1.19 -5.27
C PHE A 19 3.85 -2.37 -5.84
N PRO A 20 3.21 -3.49 -6.21
CA PRO A 20 3.91 -4.65 -6.75
C PRO A 20 4.59 -4.32 -8.08
N HIS A 21 5.89 -4.60 -8.16
CA HIS A 21 6.69 -4.36 -9.37
C HIS A 21 7.52 -5.58 -9.82
N ASN A 22 7.61 -6.63 -8.99
CA ASN A 22 8.35 -7.85 -9.28
C ASN A 22 7.39 -9.04 -9.44
N GLY A 23 7.23 -9.52 -10.67
CA GLY A 23 6.34 -10.66 -10.97
C GLY A 23 6.83 -11.99 -10.42
N ASN A 24 8.13 -12.13 -10.10
CA ASN A 24 8.69 -13.37 -9.58
C ASN A 24 8.24 -13.66 -8.14
N ASP A 25 7.83 -12.63 -7.39
CA ASP A 25 7.23 -12.81 -6.06
C ASP A 25 5.82 -13.42 -6.15
N TRP A 26 5.21 -13.39 -7.35
CA TRP A 26 3.85 -13.85 -7.63
C TRP A 26 3.79 -14.71 -8.90
N PRO A 27 4.41 -15.90 -8.93
CA PRO A 27 4.48 -16.74 -10.12
C PRO A 27 3.09 -17.07 -10.69
N GLY A 28 2.86 -16.71 -11.96
CA GLY A 28 1.58 -16.90 -12.64
C GLY A 28 0.42 -16.03 -12.14
N LYS A 29 0.67 -15.08 -11.22
CA LYS A 29 -0.37 -14.25 -10.57
C LYS A 29 -0.08 -12.75 -10.59
N TYR A 30 0.92 -12.28 -11.34
CA TYR A 30 1.35 -10.88 -11.31
C TYR A 30 0.21 -9.88 -11.62
N GLY A 31 -0.62 -10.15 -12.63
CA GLY A 31 -1.78 -9.30 -12.90
C GLY A 31 -2.84 -9.33 -11.79
N ALA A 32 -3.06 -10.51 -11.18
CA ALA A 32 -4.03 -10.67 -10.11
C ALA A 32 -3.62 -9.92 -8.84
N ILE A 33 -2.34 -9.91 -8.49
CA ILE A 33 -1.86 -9.17 -7.32
C ILE A 33 -1.93 -7.66 -7.54
N GLN A 34 -1.61 -7.16 -8.74
CA GLN A 34 -1.74 -5.74 -9.05
C GLN A 34 -3.20 -5.29 -8.91
N TRP A 35 -4.14 -6.07 -9.43
CA TRP A 35 -5.57 -5.80 -9.26
C TRP A 35 -5.98 -5.79 -7.78
N ALA A 36 -5.53 -6.77 -6.99
CA ALA A 36 -5.85 -6.85 -5.57
C ALA A 36 -5.31 -5.62 -4.80
N PHE A 37 -4.10 -5.15 -5.11
CA PHE A 37 -3.54 -3.93 -4.53
C PHE A 37 -4.36 -2.69 -4.91
N VAL A 38 -4.78 -2.57 -6.16
CA VAL A 38 -5.65 -1.46 -6.60
C VAL A 38 -6.97 -1.46 -5.81
N GLU A 39 -7.61 -2.61 -5.64
CA GLU A 39 -8.84 -2.72 -4.85
C GLU A 39 -8.64 -2.44 -3.36
N PHE A 40 -7.48 -2.82 -2.81
CA PHE A 40 -7.11 -2.48 -1.43
C PHE A 40 -6.92 -0.97 -1.27
N ILE A 41 -6.10 -0.35 -2.14
CA ILE A 41 -5.82 1.09 -2.13
C ILE A 41 -7.13 1.89 -2.25
N LYS A 42 -8.02 1.53 -3.18
CA LYS A 42 -9.33 2.17 -3.34
C LYS A 42 -10.15 2.17 -2.05
N LYS A 43 -10.15 1.07 -1.29
CA LYS A 43 -10.93 0.97 -0.05
C LYS A 43 -10.31 1.80 1.07
N VAL A 44 -8.98 1.75 1.22
CA VAL A 44 -8.27 2.54 2.24
C VAL A 44 -8.38 4.03 1.96
N SER A 45 -8.25 4.45 0.69
CA SER A 45 -8.29 5.86 0.29
C SER A 45 -9.63 6.56 0.56
N LEU A 46 -10.70 5.79 0.81
CA LEU A 46 -12.00 6.35 1.22
C LEU A 46 -12.01 6.81 2.69
N GLN A 47 -11.08 6.31 3.51
CA GLN A 47 -11.05 6.57 4.96
C GLN A 47 -9.77 7.29 5.40
N GLU A 48 -8.63 6.96 4.78
CA GLU A 48 -7.31 7.43 5.19
C GLU A 48 -6.44 7.82 3.99
N LEU A 49 -5.44 8.67 4.23
CA LEU A 49 -4.46 9.03 3.20
C LEU A 49 -3.59 7.82 2.88
N VAL A 50 -3.38 7.55 1.58
CA VAL A 50 -2.47 6.48 1.14
C VAL A 50 -1.18 7.10 0.61
N PHE A 51 -0.06 6.71 1.20
CA PHE A 51 1.27 6.99 0.67
C PHE A 51 1.70 5.80 -0.18
N LEU A 52 1.61 5.92 -1.51
CA LEU A 52 1.95 4.83 -2.41
C LEU A 52 3.37 5.00 -2.97
N VAL A 53 4.24 4.06 -2.64
CA VAL A 53 5.58 3.95 -3.21
C VAL A 53 5.51 3.13 -4.48
N VAL A 54 5.97 3.72 -5.58
CA VAL A 54 6.07 3.08 -6.89
C VAL A 54 7.53 2.95 -7.31
N LYS A 55 7.81 2.04 -8.25
CA LYS A 55 9.20 1.70 -8.63
C LYS A 55 9.93 2.85 -9.30
N ASP A 56 9.25 3.57 -10.20
CA ASP A 56 9.82 4.63 -11.02
C ASP A 56 8.72 5.59 -11.51
N VAL A 57 9.15 6.67 -12.16
CA VAL A 57 8.26 7.75 -12.65
C VAL A 57 7.21 7.24 -13.63
N LYS A 58 7.51 6.20 -14.43
CA LYS A 58 6.53 5.69 -15.41
C LYS A 58 5.33 5.05 -14.73
N GLN A 59 5.50 4.56 -13.50
CA GLN A 59 4.44 3.95 -12.71
C GLN A 59 3.71 4.97 -11.81
N GLN A 60 4.12 6.25 -11.85
CA GLN A 60 3.46 7.35 -11.15
C GLN A 60 2.34 7.99 -11.99
N GLU A 61 2.46 7.93 -13.31
CA GLU A 61 1.45 8.43 -14.27
C GLU A 61 0.25 7.48 -14.38
#